data_AF-A0A7Y1W890-F1
#
_entry.id   AF-A0A7Y1W890-F1
#
_cell.length_a   1.000
_cell.length_b   1.000
_cell.length_c   1.000
_cell.angle_alpha   90.00
_cell.angle_beta   90.00
_cell.angle_gamma   90.00
#
_symmetry.space_group_name_H-M   'P 1'
#
loop_
_entity.id
_entity.type
_entity.pdbx_description
1 polymer ?
#
loop_
_entity_poly.entity_id
_entity_poly.type
_entity_poly.pdbx_seq_one_letter_code
_entity_poly.pdbx_strand_id
1 'polypeptide(L)'
;MTYLKRTINMVFALPLVLLLTTSHTALAAEEEARISTTSQGLVSQRGTAATPEPSRDEYGALELSGDRNKAARTGGQQKTSAGDASSPNTDFWFYRADVELFTDRDRDGYYAGIDLLFDADTYFDVAEVYAVIYLSYEYGPWNEYAETDNFTIFGASGDDEYIVETDLVAGYPTGNYDILIELYDAYDNSFVADIGPEDTSELSILPLEDSNRDAPAVVTTQVVVSSGGGGSLSWFLMLGLAGALIRRGWASPA
;
A
#
# COMPACT_ATOMS: atom_id res chain seq x y z
N MET A 1 -20.86 9.67 92.74
CA MET A 1 -21.10 10.15 91.35
C MET A 1 -19.73 10.60 90.84
N THR A 2 -19.16 10.06 89.77
CA THR A 2 -19.73 9.91 88.43
C THR A 2 -18.94 8.85 87.63
N TYR A 3 -19.65 8.24 86.68
CA TYR A 3 -19.33 7.08 85.86
C TYR A 3 -18.13 7.24 84.91
N LEU A 4 -17.39 6.14 84.71
CA LEU A 4 -16.52 5.88 83.56
C LEU A 4 -17.23 4.86 82.65
N LYS A 5 -17.58 5.24 81.42
CA LYS A 5 -17.99 4.30 80.36
C LYS A 5 -17.11 4.49 79.14
N ARG A 6 -16.33 3.44 78.85
CA ARG A 6 -15.58 3.22 77.61
C ARG A 6 -16.56 3.11 76.43
N THR A 7 -16.30 3.86 75.36
CA THR A 7 -16.85 3.59 74.03
C THR A 7 -15.77 2.94 73.16
N ILE A 8 -16.21 1.90 72.45
CA ILE A 8 -15.45 1.06 71.52
C ILE A 8 -15.56 1.71 70.13
N ASN A 9 -14.44 2.04 69.49
CA ASN A 9 -14.42 2.41 68.08
C ASN A 9 -14.18 1.16 67.23
N MET A 10 -15.19 0.79 66.45
CA MET A 10 -15.15 -0.23 65.39
C MET A 10 -14.47 0.38 64.17
N VAL A 11 -13.35 -0.19 63.72
CA VAL A 11 -12.71 0.15 62.44
C VAL A 11 -13.28 -0.79 61.38
N PHE A 12 -14.03 -0.25 60.42
CA PHE A 12 -14.42 -0.96 59.20
C PHE A 12 -13.24 -0.95 58.22
N ALA A 13 -12.73 -2.12 57.85
CA ALA A 13 -11.80 -2.28 56.75
C ALA A 13 -12.60 -2.53 55.45
N LEU A 14 -12.46 -1.62 54.48
CA LEU A 14 -12.92 -1.84 53.09
C LEU A 14 -11.81 -2.56 52.31
N PRO A 15 -12.10 -3.59 51.49
CA PRO A 15 -11.09 -4.18 50.63
C PRO A 15 -10.90 -3.27 49.39
N LEU A 16 -9.64 -2.87 49.16
CA LEU A 16 -9.20 -2.20 47.95
C LEU A 16 -9.13 -3.23 46.81
N VAL A 17 -10.08 -3.16 45.87
CA VAL A 17 -10.04 -3.93 44.63
C VAL A 17 -9.01 -3.26 43.71
N LEU A 18 -7.90 -3.95 43.48
CA LEU A 18 -6.86 -3.53 42.54
C LEU A 18 -7.33 -3.86 41.11
N LEU A 19 -7.86 -2.86 40.41
CA LEU A 19 -8.19 -2.95 39.00
C LEU A 19 -6.88 -2.87 38.20
N LEU A 20 -6.39 -3.99 37.68
CA LEU A 20 -5.30 -3.99 36.70
C LEU A 20 -5.85 -3.39 35.40
N THR A 21 -5.61 -2.10 35.17
CA THR A 21 -5.77 -1.51 33.85
C THR A 21 -4.62 -2.00 32.99
N THR A 22 -4.89 -2.91 32.07
CA THR A 22 -3.98 -3.17 30.96
C THR A 22 -3.92 -1.90 30.12
N SER A 23 -2.86 -1.12 30.28
CA SER A 23 -2.51 -0.07 29.33
C SER A 23 -2.22 -0.77 28.01
N HIS A 24 -3.20 -0.78 27.10
CA HIS A 24 -2.89 -0.92 25.69
C HIS A 24 -2.18 0.37 25.30
N THR A 25 -0.85 0.35 25.36
CA THR A 25 -0.06 1.22 24.50
C THR A 25 -0.42 0.80 23.08
N ALA A 26 -1.34 1.52 22.44
CA ALA A 26 -1.34 1.57 21.00
C ALA A 26 0.09 1.96 20.62
N LEU A 27 0.83 1.05 19.99
CA LEU A 27 1.96 1.49 19.20
C LEU A 27 1.35 2.49 18.22
N ALA A 28 1.73 3.76 18.34
CA ALA A 28 1.57 4.67 17.21
C ALA A 28 2.23 3.93 16.04
N ALA A 29 1.44 3.60 15.01
CA ALA A 29 2.02 3.20 13.74
C ALA A 29 3.01 4.32 13.40
N GLU A 30 4.29 3.97 13.27
CA GLU A 30 5.23 4.93 12.70
C GLU A 30 4.62 5.36 11.36
N GLU A 31 4.41 6.66 11.18
CA GLU A 31 4.05 7.24 9.89
C GLU A 31 5.19 6.88 8.93
N GLU A 32 5.06 5.75 8.26
CA GLU A 32 6.05 5.25 7.32
C GLU A 32 6.04 6.16 6.10
N ALA A 33 7.18 6.79 5.83
CA ALA A 33 7.35 7.59 4.62
C ALA A 33 7.07 6.74 3.38
N ARG A 34 6.45 7.35 2.37
CA ARG A 34 6.18 6.69 1.11
C ARG A 34 7.39 6.81 0.20
N ILE A 35 7.79 5.71 -0.42
CA ILE A 35 8.93 5.65 -1.32
C ILE A 35 8.46 5.10 -2.65
N SER A 36 8.74 5.84 -3.72
CA SER A 36 8.50 5.42 -5.10
C SER A 36 9.77 5.53 -5.93
N THR A 37 9.80 4.83 -7.06
CA THR A 37 10.78 5.04 -8.12
C THR A 37 10.04 5.37 -9.40
N THR A 38 10.29 6.56 -9.95
CA THR A 38 9.50 7.12 -11.03
C THR A 38 10.39 7.39 -12.24
N SER A 39 10.01 6.91 -13.42
CA SER A 39 10.56 7.38 -14.69
C SER A 39 9.44 8.02 -15.50
N GLN A 40 9.75 9.08 -16.23
CA GLN A 40 8.72 9.89 -16.87
C GLN A 40 9.25 10.58 -18.12
N GLY A 41 8.36 11.02 -19.01
CA GLY A 41 8.72 11.80 -20.19
C GLY A 41 7.68 11.73 -21.30
N LEU A 42 8.03 12.21 -22.49
CA LEU A 42 7.16 12.06 -23.66
C LEU A 42 7.13 10.60 -24.12
N VAL A 43 5.95 10.11 -24.52
CA VAL A 43 5.78 8.74 -25.05
C VAL A 43 6.71 8.48 -26.24
N SER A 44 6.95 9.49 -27.07
CA SER A 44 7.88 9.41 -28.21
C SER A 44 9.35 9.14 -27.83
N GLN A 45 9.72 9.35 -26.56
CA GLN A 45 11.06 9.10 -26.02
C GLN A 45 11.17 7.72 -25.36
N ARG A 46 10.06 7.05 -25.05
CA ARG A 46 10.04 5.75 -24.35
C ARG A 46 10.84 4.70 -25.11
N GLY A 47 11.72 3.98 -24.39
CA GLY A 47 12.54 2.91 -24.96
C GLY A 47 13.66 3.39 -25.89
N THR A 48 13.90 4.70 -25.96
CA THR A 48 15.02 5.30 -26.69
C THR A 48 16.16 5.65 -25.73
N ALA A 49 17.32 6.06 -26.27
CA ALA A 49 18.42 6.58 -25.47
C ALA A 49 18.09 7.90 -24.75
N ALA A 50 16.94 8.52 -25.05
CA ALA A 50 16.43 9.71 -24.39
C ALA A 50 15.41 9.39 -23.27
N THR A 51 15.13 8.12 -22.98
CA THR A 51 14.28 7.73 -21.84
C THR A 51 14.91 8.27 -20.56
N PRO A 52 14.21 9.09 -19.76
CA PRO A 52 14.77 9.62 -18.54
C PRO A 52 15.10 8.52 -17.52
N GLU A 53 16.20 8.71 -16.79
CA GLU A 53 16.59 7.80 -15.72
C GLU A 53 15.58 7.89 -14.57
N PRO A 54 15.24 6.77 -13.93
CA PRO A 54 14.28 6.79 -12.83
C PRO A 54 14.81 7.60 -11.64
N SER A 55 13.96 8.46 -11.07
CA SER A 55 14.18 9.14 -9.79
C SER A 55 13.64 8.30 -8.65
N ARG A 56 14.26 8.40 -7.48
CA ARG A 56 13.69 7.85 -6.23
C ARG A 56 13.07 9.00 -5.45
N ASP A 57 11.77 8.93 -5.26
CA ASP A 57 10.99 9.98 -4.62
C ASP A 57 10.56 9.54 -3.22
N GLU A 58 10.46 10.50 -2.30
CA GLU A 58 10.09 10.26 -0.90
C GLU A 58 9.03 11.27 -0.47
N TYR A 59 7.86 10.75 -0.10
CA TYR A 59 6.71 11.53 0.32
C TYR A 59 6.38 11.27 1.78
N GLY A 60 5.61 12.17 2.38
CA GLY A 60 5.02 11.96 3.70
C GLY A 60 4.19 10.67 3.75
N ALA A 61 3.95 10.20 4.98
CA ALA A 61 3.15 9.01 5.21
C ALA A 61 1.76 9.14 4.59
N LEU A 62 1.19 8.00 4.19
CA LEU A 62 -0.10 7.97 3.53
C LEU A 62 -1.21 8.44 4.48
N GLU A 63 -1.95 9.45 4.08
CA GLU A 63 -3.17 9.88 4.77
C GLU A 63 -4.29 8.87 4.46
N LEU A 64 -4.63 8.04 5.44
CA LEU A 64 -5.60 6.94 5.29
C LEU A 64 -7.04 7.32 5.64
N SER A 65 -7.27 8.43 6.34
CA SER A 65 -8.57 8.78 6.91
C SER A 65 -8.95 10.22 6.65
N GLY A 66 -10.18 10.42 6.22
CA GLY A 66 -10.72 11.70 5.80
C GLY A 66 -11.47 11.52 4.50
N ASP A 67 -12.16 12.56 4.07
CA ASP A 67 -12.78 12.60 2.76
C ASP A 67 -11.87 13.37 1.81
N ARG A 68 -11.70 12.90 0.57
CA ARG A 68 -11.13 13.74 -0.48
C ARG A 68 -12.13 14.77 -1.00
N ASN A 69 -11.61 15.91 -1.41
CA ASN A 69 -12.33 16.87 -2.24
C ASN A 69 -12.21 16.47 -3.72
N LYS A 70 -12.98 17.12 -4.62
CA LYS A 70 -12.84 16.91 -6.07
C LYS A 70 -11.38 17.11 -6.54
N ALA A 71 -10.77 18.22 -6.10
CA ALA A 71 -9.40 18.58 -6.45
C ALA A 71 -8.51 18.62 -5.19
N ALA A 72 -7.26 18.16 -5.32
CA ALA A 72 -6.27 18.13 -4.23
C ALA A 72 -5.91 19.53 -3.74
N ARG A 73 -5.85 20.51 -4.65
CA ARG A 73 -5.65 21.94 -4.32
C ARG A 73 -6.68 22.54 -3.35
N THR A 74 -7.84 21.91 -3.19
CA THR A 74 -8.86 22.36 -2.22
C THR A 74 -8.48 22.00 -0.77
N GLY A 75 -7.52 21.08 -0.58
CA GLY A 75 -7.04 20.57 0.70
C GLY A 75 -5.59 20.95 1.02
N GLY A 76 -5.33 22.23 1.29
CA GLY A 76 -4.19 22.64 2.15
C GLY A 76 -2.75 22.61 1.61
N GLN A 77 -2.47 22.05 0.43
CA GLN A 77 -1.13 22.07 -0.17
C GLN A 77 -1.02 23.17 -1.23
N GLN A 78 -1.01 24.43 -0.80
CA GLN A 78 -0.81 25.56 -1.71
C GLN A 78 0.65 26.05 -1.60
N LYS A 79 1.46 25.85 -2.66
CA LYS A 79 2.53 26.82 -2.97
C LYS A 79 1.80 28.13 -3.31
N THR A 80 1.92 29.11 -2.42
CA THR A 80 1.08 30.31 -2.40
C THR A 80 1.13 31.10 -3.71
N SER A 81 0.03 31.08 -4.46
CA SER A 81 -0.34 32.13 -5.40
C SER A 81 -1.72 32.67 -5.00
N ALA A 82 -1.73 33.91 -4.53
CA ALA A 82 -2.93 34.61 -4.08
C ALA A 82 -3.78 35.03 -5.29
N GLY A 83 -4.99 34.47 -5.40
CA GLY A 83 -5.96 34.67 -6.49
C GLY A 83 -5.93 33.44 -7.41
N ASP A 84 -6.99 32.66 -7.57
CA ASP A 84 -8.34 33.07 -7.86
C ASP A 84 -9.34 31.97 -7.45
N ALA A 85 -10.54 32.35 -7.04
CA ALA A 85 -11.63 31.40 -6.84
C ALA A 85 -12.22 31.04 -8.22
N SER A 86 -11.74 29.94 -8.81
CA SER A 86 -12.49 29.06 -9.71
C SER A 86 -13.36 29.76 -10.78
N SER A 87 -12.76 30.48 -11.72
CA SER A 87 -13.26 30.38 -13.09
C SER A 87 -12.71 29.09 -13.67
N PRO A 88 -13.52 28.17 -14.23
CA PRO A 88 -12.98 27.07 -15.00
C PRO A 88 -12.10 27.67 -16.10
N ASN A 89 -10.81 27.32 -16.08
CA ASN A 89 -9.94 27.63 -17.19
C ASN A 89 -10.41 26.74 -18.35
N THR A 90 -11.04 27.35 -19.35
CA THR A 90 -11.52 26.64 -20.54
C THR A 90 -10.43 26.45 -21.59
N ASP A 91 -9.24 26.97 -21.32
CA ASP A 91 -8.14 27.03 -22.28
C ASP A 91 -7.22 25.81 -22.20
N PHE A 92 -7.42 24.94 -21.23
CA PHE A 92 -6.71 23.67 -21.06
C PHE A 92 -7.68 22.55 -20.71
N TRP A 93 -7.44 21.35 -21.20
CA TRP A 93 -8.22 20.15 -20.86
C TRP A 93 -7.38 18.88 -21.07
N PHE A 94 -7.78 17.79 -20.42
CA PHE A 94 -7.22 16.48 -20.73
C PHE A 94 -8.02 15.84 -21.88
N TYR A 95 -7.33 15.41 -22.94
CA TYR A 95 -7.92 14.63 -24.02
C TYR A 95 -8.07 13.16 -23.63
N ARG A 96 -7.07 12.62 -22.92
CA ARG A 96 -7.03 11.22 -22.47
C ARG A 96 -6.24 11.09 -21.17
N ALA A 97 -6.66 10.14 -20.34
CA ALA A 97 -5.80 9.49 -19.37
C ALA A 97 -6.06 7.97 -19.43
N ASP A 98 -5.00 7.17 -19.30
CA ASP A 98 -5.05 5.71 -19.32
C ASP A 98 -4.03 5.16 -18.32
N VAL A 99 -4.32 3.99 -17.73
CA VAL A 99 -3.47 3.36 -16.72
C VAL A 99 -3.30 1.89 -17.05
N GLU A 100 -2.04 1.45 -17.13
CA GLU A 100 -1.67 0.04 -17.12
C GLU A 100 -0.97 -0.29 -15.79
N LEU A 101 -1.44 -1.35 -15.12
CA LEU A 101 -0.84 -1.83 -13.88
C LEU A 101 0.14 -2.96 -14.17
N PHE A 102 1.31 -2.95 -13.53
CA PHE A 102 2.33 -3.95 -13.74
C PHE A 102 2.99 -4.39 -12.42
N THR A 103 3.73 -5.49 -12.45
CA THR A 103 4.37 -6.12 -11.27
C THR A 103 3.35 -6.65 -10.24
N ASP A 104 3.01 -7.93 -10.39
CA ASP A 104 2.26 -8.75 -9.44
C ASP A 104 3.02 -10.09 -9.29
N ARG A 105 4.04 -10.08 -8.44
CA ARG A 105 4.98 -11.20 -8.22
C ARG A 105 4.33 -12.31 -7.41
N ASP A 106 3.45 -12.00 -6.47
CA ASP A 106 2.79 -12.97 -5.60
C ASP A 106 1.45 -13.50 -6.15
N ARG A 107 0.88 -12.83 -7.16
CA ARG A 107 -0.31 -13.20 -7.96
C ARG A 107 -1.62 -13.10 -7.21
N ASP A 108 -1.73 -12.15 -6.29
CA ASP A 108 -2.96 -11.90 -5.54
C ASP A 108 -3.92 -10.88 -6.22
N GLY A 109 -3.46 -10.25 -7.30
CA GLY A 109 -4.22 -9.30 -8.11
C GLY A 109 -4.04 -7.84 -7.71
N TYR A 110 -3.12 -7.54 -6.79
CA TYR A 110 -2.62 -6.19 -6.52
C TYR A 110 -1.28 -5.98 -7.19
N TYR A 111 -1.03 -4.74 -7.62
CA TYR A 111 0.13 -4.41 -8.45
C TYR A 111 1.01 -3.36 -7.76
N ALA A 112 2.33 -3.51 -7.90
CA ALA A 112 3.31 -2.57 -7.37
C ALA A 112 3.77 -1.51 -8.37
N GLY A 113 3.38 -1.63 -9.64
CA GLY A 113 3.76 -0.71 -10.72
C GLY A 113 2.55 -0.03 -11.36
N ILE A 114 2.68 1.27 -11.64
CA ILE A 114 1.71 2.10 -12.35
C ILE A 114 2.39 2.66 -13.61
N ASP A 115 1.82 2.40 -14.78
CA ASP A 115 2.15 3.07 -16.03
C ASP A 115 0.99 4.01 -16.38
N LEU A 116 1.16 5.29 -16.03
CA LEU A 116 0.15 6.34 -16.25
C LEU A 116 0.49 7.13 -17.51
N LEU A 117 -0.43 7.14 -18.46
CA LEU A 117 -0.35 7.88 -19.71
C LEU A 117 -1.44 8.95 -19.74
N PHE A 118 -1.09 10.17 -20.12
CA PHE A 118 -2.07 11.22 -20.32
C PHE A 118 -1.70 12.15 -21.48
N ASP A 119 -2.73 12.77 -22.04
CA ASP A 119 -2.63 13.74 -23.13
C ASP A 119 -3.44 14.98 -22.74
N ALA A 120 -2.77 16.13 -22.74
CA ALA A 120 -3.33 17.40 -22.30
C ALA A 120 -3.25 18.42 -23.43
N ASP A 121 -4.39 19.04 -23.70
CA ASP A 121 -4.56 19.98 -24.80
C ASP A 121 -4.72 21.41 -24.28
N THR A 122 -4.53 22.37 -25.18
CA THR A 122 -4.81 23.78 -24.97
C THR A 122 -5.39 24.47 -26.21
N TYR A 123 -6.10 25.59 -26.01
CA TYR A 123 -6.48 26.49 -27.12
C TYR A 123 -5.32 27.33 -27.65
N PHE A 124 -4.20 27.43 -26.91
CA PHE A 124 -3.00 28.11 -27.40
C PHE A 124 -2.26 27.26 -28.45
N ASP A 125 -1.42 27.89 -29.26
CA ASP A 125 -0.58 27.13 -30.21
C ASP A 125 0.46 26.27 -29.47
N VAL A 126 0.97 26.78 -28.34
CA VAL A 126 2.00 26.16 -27.49
C VAL A 126 1.80 26.63 -26.05
N ALA A 127 1.96 25.74 -25.08
CA ALA A 127 2.08 26.09 -23.67
C ALA A 127 3.12 25.19 -22.97
N GLU A 128 3.80 25.72 -21.94
CA GLU A 128 4.71 24.95 -21.08
C GLU A 128 4.00 24.68 -19.75
N VAL A 129 3.92 23.40 -19.37
CA VAL A 129 3.11 22.92 -18.24
C VAL A 129 3.86 21.85 -17.46
N TYR A 130 3.38 21.56 -16.25
CA TYR A 130 3.75 20.37 -15.49
C TYR A 130 2.52 19.80 -14.77
N ALA A 131 2.56 18.53 -14.42
CA ALA A 131 1.47 17.85 -13.72
C ALA A 131 1.89 17.41 -12.31
N VAL A 132 0.95 17.47 -11.37
CA VAL A 132 1.07 16.87 -10.04
C VAL A 132 0.05 15.75 -9.93
N ILE A 133 0.49 14.59 -9.47
CA ILE A 133 -0.27 13.37 -9.54
C ILE A 133 -0.45 12.80 -8.14
N TYR A 134 -1.69 12.46 -7.82
CA TYR A 134 -2.12 12.07 -6.48
C TYR A 134 -2.76 10.68 -6.49
N LEU A 135 -2.56 9.96 -5.40
CA LEU A 135 -3.24 8.72 -5.07
C LEU A 135 -4.23 8.94 -3.92
N SER A 136 -5.39 8.30 -3.99
CA SER A 136 -6.37 8.27 -2.91
C SER A 136 -6.65 6.83 -2.51
N TYR A 137 -6.19 6.41 -1.34
CA TYR A 137 -6.45 5.07 -0.79
C TYR A 137 -7.87 4.95 -0.25
N GLU A 138 -8.65 3.98 -0.75
CA GLU A 138 -9.99 3.62 -0.25
C GLU A 138 -10.92 4.84 -0.10
N TYR A 139 -10.93 5.72 -1.12
CA TYR A 139 -11.67 6.99 -1.15
C TYR A 139 -11.26 8.03 -0.08
N GLY A 140 -10.11 7.82 0.57
CA GLY A 140 -9.50 8.74 1.53
C GLY A 140 -8.92 10.00 0.86
N PRO A 141 -8.15 10.81 1.61
CA PRO A 141 -7.54 12.04 1.10
C PRO A 141 -6.60 11.84 -0.11
N TRP A 142 -6.37 12.92 -0.85
CA TRP A 142 -5.39 12.95 -1.94
C TRP A 142 -3.96 13.01 -1.40
N ASN A 143 -3.12 12.11 -1.86
CA ASN A 143 -1.73 11.98 -1.46
C ASN A 143 -0.82 12.06 -2.70
N GLU A 144 -0.03 13.12 -2.84
CA GLU A 144 0.90 13.29 -3.96
C GLU A 144 1.85 12.09 -4.06
N TYR A 145 2.14 11.60 -5.25
CA TYR A 145 3.13 10.53 -5.45
C TYR A 145 4.07 10.75 -6.65
N ALA A 146 3.79 11.73 -7.51
CA ALA A 146 4.66 12.16 -8.59
C ALA A 146 4.39 13.63 -8.97
N GLU A 147 5.45 14.34 -9.38
CA GLU A 147 5.40 15.65 -10.05
C GLU A 147 6.20 15.50 -11.36
N THR A 148 5.65 15.98 -12.47
CA THR A 148 6.34 15.88 -13.75
C THR A 148 7.43 16.92 -13.91
N ASP A 149 8.41 16.64 -14.77
CA ASP A 149 9.20 17.72 -15.35
C ASP A 149 8.30 18.65 -16.18
N ASN A 150 8.79 19.87 -16.45
CA ASN A 150 8.13 20.75 -17.40
C ASN A 150 8.14 20.10 -18.79
N PHE A 151 6.99 20.11 -19.45
CA PHE A 151 6.84 19.67 -20.83
C PHE A 151 6.01 20.68 -21.63
N THR A 152 6.15 20.61 -22.96
CA THR A 152 5.46 21.50 -23.88
C THR A 152 4.29 20.78 -24.50
N ILE A 153 3.11 21.39 -24.41
CA ILE A 153 1.92 20.95 -25.14
C ILE A 153 1.68 21.80 -26.39
N PHE A 154 1.17 21.18 -27.45
CA PHE A 154 1.03 21.77 -28.79
C PHE A 154 -0.42 21.79 -29.26
N GLY A 155 -1.21 22.72 -28.74
CA GLY A 155 -2.62 22.85 -29.10
C GLY A 155 -3.39 21.59 -28.70
N ALA A 156 -4.00 20.91 -29.66
CA ALA A 156 -4.70 19.64 -29.47
C ALA A 156 -4.02 18.46 -30.21
N SER A 157 -2.68 18.52 -30.26
CA SER A 157 -1.85 17.47 -30.82
C SER A 157 -1.73 16.31 -29.81
N GLY A 158 -1.52 15.09 -30.29
CA GLY A 158 -1.21 13.94 -29.43
C GLY A 158 0.26 13.53 -29.47
N ASP A 159 1.12 14.38 -30.07
CA ASP A 159 2.57 14.13 -30.16
C ASP A 159 3.29 14.40 -28.81
N ASP A 160 2.58 15.09 -27.92
CA ASP A 160 2.93 15.56 -26.58
C ASP A 160 2.36 14.66 -25.47
N GLU A 161 1.85 13.48 -25.82
CA GLU A 161 1.43 12.45 -24.87
C GLU A 161 2.57 12.14 -23.89
N TYR A 162 2.25 12.17 -22.60
CA TYR A 162 3.19 12.07 -21.49
C TYR A 162 2.97 10.78 -20.72
N ILE A 163 4.05 10.17 -20.26
CA ILE A 163 4.05 8.93 -19.50
C ILE A 163 4.77 9.10 -18.17
N VAL A 164 4.21 8.51 -17.12
CA VAL A 164 4.77 8.44 -15.77
C VAL A 164 4.69 6.98 -15.30
N GLU A 165 5.82 6.30 -15.36
CA GLU A 165 5.99 4.91 -14.92
C GLU A 165 6.55 4.91 -13.49
N THR A 166 5.80 4.36 -12.54
CA THR A 166 6.11 4.41 -11.11
C THR A 166 6.10 3.02 -10.48
N ASP A 167 7.20 2.63 -9.84
CA ASP A 167 7.25 1.51 -8.90
C ASP A 167 6.98 2.02 -7.48
N LEU A 168 5.94 1.49 -6.83
CA LEU A 168 5.62 1.72 -5.42
C LEU A 168 6.54 0.83 -4.56
N VAL A 169 7.47 1.43 -3.84
CA VAL A 169 8.51 0.68 -3.12
C VAL A 169 8.13 0.40 -1.67
N ALA A 170 7.61 1.39 -0.95
CA ALA A 170 7.22 1.25 0.46
C ALA A 170 6.19 2.31 0.87
N GLY A 171 5.40 2.01 1.90
CA GLY A 171 4.41 2.94 2.48
C GLY A 171 3.07 2.98 1.74
N TYR A 172 2.83 2.04 0.81
CA TYR A 172 1.57 1.92 0.06
C TYR A 172 0.88 0.60 0.46
N PRO A 173 -0.08 0.62 1.41
CA PRO A 173 -0.81 -0.58 1.79
C PRO A 173 -1.63 -1.15 0.61
N THR A 174 -1.80 -2.47 0.62
CA THR A 174 -2.69 -3.19 -0.30
C THR A 174 -4.12 -2.64 -0.20
N GLY A 175 -4.68 -2.20 -1.32
CA GLY A 175 -6.05 -1.70 -1.39
C GLY A 175 -6.39 -1.08 -2.74
N ASN A 176 -7.56 -0.46 -2.81
CA ASN A 176 -8.02 0.23 -4.01
C ASN A 176 -7.62 1.70 -3.94
N TYR A 177 -7.03 2.19 -5.01
CA TYR A 177 -6.64 3.58 -5.15
C TYR A 177 -7.35 4.22 -6.33
N ASP A 178 -7.59 5.52 -6.22
CA ASP A 178 -7.92 6.35 -7.38
C ASP A 178 -6.78 7.32 -7.67
N ILE A 179 -6.66 7.77 -8.91
CA ILE A 179 -5.66 8.75 -9.36
C ILE A 179 -6.34 10.07 -9.70
N LEU A 180 -5.73 11.17 -9.27
CA LEU A 180 -6.05 12.52 -9.72
C LEU A 180 -4.80 13.13 -10.37
N ILE A 181 -4.97 13.75 -11.53
CA ILE A 181 -3.93 14.53 -12.21
C ILE A 181 -4.37 16.00 -12.17
N GLU A 182 -3.52 16.87 -11.64
CA GLU A 182 -3.70 18.32 -11.72
C GLU A 182 -2.60 18.91 -12.62
N LEU A 183 -2.99 19.71 -13.62
CA LEU A 183 -2.09 20.38 -14.55
C LEU A 183 -1.89 21.84 -14.16
N TYR A 184 -0.66 22.32 -14.29
CA TYR A 184 -0.27 23.68 -13.94
C TYR A 184 0.50 24.35 -15.08
N ASP A 185 0.29 25.65 -15.25
CA ASP A 185 1.12 26.49 -16.11
C ASP A 185 2.51 26.63 -15.48
N ALA A 186 3.56 26.29 -16.24
CA ALA A 186 4.93 26.26 -15.72
C ALA A 186 5.52 27.67 -15.49
N TYR A 187 4.96 28.72 -16.09
CA TYR A 187 5.46 30.08 -15.96
C TYR A 187 5.04 30.71 -14.62
N ASP A 188 3.78 30.55 -14.22
CA ASP A 188 3.24 31.17 -12.99
C ASP A 188 2.74 30.19 -11.92
N ASN A 189 2.84 28.88 -12.18
CA ASN A 189 2.35 27.80 -11.31
C ASN A 189 0.84 27.88 -11.04
N SER A 190 0.08 28.51 -11.94
CA SER A 190 -1.37 28.53 -11.85
C SER A 190 -1.93 27.18 -12.24
N PHE A 191 -2.94 26.73 -11.49
CA PHE A 191 -3.72 25.55 -11.87
C PHE A 191 -4.48 25.84 -13.17
N VAL A 192 -4.44 24.90 -14.12
CA VAL A 192 -5.10 25.05 -15.42
C VAL A 192 -6.13 23.96 -15.73
N ALA A 193 -5.93 22.71 -15.32
CA ALA A 193 -6.87 21.61 -15.58
C ALA A 193 -6.74 20.46 -14.57
N ASP A 194 -7.80 19.66 -14.41
CA ASP A 194 -7.78 18.41 -13.65
C ASP A 194 -8.49 17.29 -14.43
N ILE A 195 -8.08 16.04 -14.17
CA ILE A 195 -8.80 14.82 -14.56
C ILE A 195 -8.68 13.79 -13.45
N GLY A 196 -9.80 13.17 -13.08
CA GLY A 196 -9.85 12.20 -11.99
C GLY A 196 -10.88 11.08 -12.18
N PRO A 197 -11.16 10.30 -11.11
CA PRO A 197 -12.04 9.14 -11.15
C PRO A 197 -13.51 9.49 -11.44
N GLU A 198 -13.93 10.73 -11.21
CA GLU A 198 -15.26 11.22 -11.58
C GLU A 198 -15.42 11.51 -13.08
N ASP A 199 -14.31 11.70 -13.80
CA ASP A 199 -14.30 12.02 -15.22
C ASP A 199 -14.10 10.76 -16.08
N THR A 200 -13.28 9.81 -15.60
CA THR A 200 -12.96 8.58 -16.34
C THR A 200 -12.74 7.39 -15.39
N SER A 201 -13.24 6.21 -15.78
CA SER A 201 -13.17 5.00 -14.94
C SER A 201 -11.77 4.39 -14.85
N GLU A 202 -10.91 4.73 -15.81
CA GLU A 202 -9.53 4.29 -15.96
C GLU A 202 -8.66 4.77 -14.78
N LEU A 203 -9.05 5.87 -14.13
CA LEU A 203 -8.36 6.44 -12.96
C LEU A 203 -8.98 5.99 -11.63
N SER A 204 -9.86 4.97 -11.64
CA SER A 204 -10.60 4.57 -10.45
C SER A 204 -10.49 3.08 -10.11
N ILE A 205 -10.46 2.79 -8.81
CA ILE A 205 -10.47 1.45 -8.21
C ILE A 205 -9.31 0.60 -8.75
N LEU A 206 -8.11 1.17 -8.66
CA LEU A 206 -6.86 0.53 -9.04
C LEU A 206 -6.36 -0.34 -7.88
N PRO A 207 -6.27 -1.67 -8.04
CA PRO A 207 -5.75 -2.55 -7.00
C PRO A 207 -4.22 -2.41 -6.93
N LEU A 208 -3.73 -1.68 -5.94
CA LEU A 208 -2.30 -1.41 -5.77
C LEU A 208 -1.77 -1.84 -4.41
N GLU A 209 -0.47 -2.07 -4.36
CA GLU A 209 0.31 -2.25 -3.13
C GLU A 209 1.78 -1.86 -3.32
N ASP A 210 2.56 -1.80 -2.24
CA ASP A 210 4.00 -1.63 -2.34
C ASP A 210 4.74 -2.95 -2.65
N SER A 211 5.92 -2.82 -3.27
CA SER A 211 6.81 -3.93 -3.64
C SER A 211 7.27 -4.80 -2.47
N ASN A 212 7.19 -4.31 -1.22
CA ASN A 212 7.54 -5.11 -0.05
C ASN A 212 6.43 -6.10 0.33
N ARG A 213 5.18 -5.80 -0.06
CA ARG A 213 4.00 -6.66 0.10
C ARG A 213 3.87 -7.65 -1.06
N ASP A 214 4.29 -7.25 -2.27
CA ASP A 214 4.34 -8.10 -3.46
C ASP A 214 5.54 -9.08 -3.47
N ALA A 215 5.82 -9.73 -2.34
CA ALA A 215 6.90 -10.69 -2.22
C ALA A 215 6.33 -12.12 -2.20
N PRO A 216 6.68 -12.99 -3.17
CA PRO A 216 6.13 -14.33 -3.21
C PRO A 216 6.45 -15.07 -1.91
N ALA A 217 5.41 -15.66 -1.31
CA ALA A 217 5.56 -16.42 -0.08
C ALA A 217 6.70 -17.43 -0.23
N VAL A 218 7.73 -17.31 0.61
CA VAL A 218 8.81 -18.30 0.65
C VAL A 218 8.20 -19.60 1.15
N VAL A 219 7.83 -20.49 0.21
CA VAL A 219 7.40 -21.84 0.53
C VAL A 219 8.60 -22.56 1.11
N THR A 220 8.75 -22.50 2.43
CA THR A 220 9.62 -23.41 3.14
C THR A 220 8.96 -24.78 3.06
N THR A 221 9.25 -25.54 2.01
CA THR A 221 8.96 -26.98 2.01
C THR A 221 9.79 -27.57 3.14
N GLN A 222 9.20 -27.68 4.33
CA GLN A 222 9.73 -28.51 5.38
C GLN A 222 9.65 -29.94 4.86
N VAL A 223 10.75 -30.42 4.27
CA VAL A 223 10.88 -31.84 3.97
C VAL A 223 10.93 -32.54 5.31
N VAL A 224 9.76 -32.95 5.80
CA VAL A 224 9.67 -33.91 6.89
C VAL A 224 10.21 -35.21 6.32
N VAL A 225 11.51 -35.43 6.48
CA VAL A 225 12.10 -36.75 6.31
C VAL A 225 11.53 -37.59 7.43
N SER A 226 10.39 -38.24 7.15
CA SER A 226 9.93 -39.35 7.97
C SER A 226 10.92 -40.48 7.74
N SER A 227 11.99 -40.50 8.53
CA SER A 227 12.77 -41.71 8.74
C SER A 227 11.86 -42.66 9.49
N GLY A 228 11.03 -43.39 8.75
CA GLY A 228 10.26 -44.52 9.25
C GLY A 228 11.24 -45.58 9.74
N GLY A 229 11.70 -45.44 10.98
CA GLY A 229 12.41 -46.46 11.72
C GLY A 229 11.46 -47.61 11.98
N GLY A 230 11.38 -48.55 11.02
CA GLY A 230 10.75 -49.84 11.21
C GLY A 230 11.48 -50.59 12.32
N GLY A 231 10.98 -50.45 13.55
CA GLY A 231 11.51 -51.11 14.73
C GLY A 231 11.54 -52.63 14.55
N SER A 232 12.71 -53.23 14.77
CA SER A 232 13.04 -54.64 14.61
C SER A 232 12.41 -55.59 15.66
N LEU A 233 11.21 -55.29 16.15
CA LEU A 233 10.51 -56.15 17.12
C LEU A 233 10.03 -57.49 16.53
N SER A 234 10.06 -57.63 15.19
CA SER A 234 9.62 -58.85 14.50
C SER A 234 10.56 -60.05 14.73
N TRP A 235 11.86 -59.84 14.94
CA TRP A 235 12.81 -60.94 15.14
C TRP A 235 12.67 -61.61 16.52
N PHE A 236 12.47 -60.82 17.57
CA PHE A 236 12.28 -61.36 18.92
C PHE A 236 10.94 -62.09 19.08
N LEU A 237 9.91 -61.64 18.37
CA LEU A 237 8.60 -62.31 18.32
C LEU A 237 8.67 -63.67 17.64
N MET A 238 9.45 -63.81 16.56
CA MET A 238 9.69 -65.10 15.89
C MET A 238 10.50 -66.08 16.77
N LEU A 239 11.53 -65.60 17.47
CA LEU A 239 12.29 -66.44 18.41
C LEU A 239 11.44 -66.88 19.61
N GLY A 240 10.56 -66.01 20.12
CA GLY A 240 9.62 -66.35 21.19
C GLY A 240 8.62 -67.44 20.80
N LEU A 241 8.09 -67.38 19.56
CA LEU A 241 7.17 -68.38 19.03
C LEU A 241 7.84 -69.74 18.81
N ALA A 242 9.10 -69.77 18.34
CA ALA A 242 9.87 -71.00 18.20
C ALA A 242 10.15 -71.67 19.57
N GLY A 243 10.49 -70.87 20.60
CA GLY A 243 10.70 -71.38 21.95
C GLY A 243 9.44 -71.95 22.60
N ALA A 244 8.26 -71.36 22.34
CA ALA A 244 6.99 -71.84 22.86
C ALA A 244 6.55 -73.19 22.24
N LEU A 245 6.87 -73.43 20.97
CA LEU A 245 6.57 -74.69 20.28
C LEU A 245 7.46 -75.85 20.77
N ILE A 246 8.73 -75.58 21.08
CA ILE A 246 9.65 -76.58 21.65
C ILE A 246 9.22 -76.99 23.06
N ARG A 247 8.70 -76.04 23.85
CA ARG A 247 8.25 -76.32 25.23
C ARG A 247 6.95 -77.11 25.30
N ARG A 248 6.14 -77.12 24.23
CA ARG A 248 4.89 -77.89 24.15
C ARG A 248 5.10 -79.34 23.68
N GLY A 249 6.30 -79.72 23.25
CA GLY A 249 6.66 -81.09 22.86
C GLY A 249 7.19 -81.97 23.99
N TRP A 250 7.45 -81.42 25.18
CA TRP A 250 8.06 -82.15 26.32
C TRP A 250 7.16 -82.35 27.54
N ALA A 251 5.88 -81.97 27.45
CA ALA A 251 4.92 -82.32 28.49
C ALA A 251 4.13 -83.57 28.07
N SER A 252 4.77 -84.74 28.20
CA SER A 252 4.05 -86.01 28.43
C SER A 252 4.19 -86.35 29.91
N PRO A 253 3.07 -86.60 30.59
CA PRO A 253 2.96 -87.84 31.37
C PRO A 253 1.59 -88.51 31.12
N ALA A 254 1.56 -89.82 30.86
CA ALA A 254 1.41 -90.91 31.84
C ALA A 254 0.00 -90.95 32.46
#